data_AF-A0A1W9U5P4-F1
#
_entry.id   AF-A0A1W9U5P4-F1
#
_cell.length_a   1.000
_cell.length_b   1.000
_cell.length_c   1.000
_cell.angle_alpha   90.00
_cell.angle_beta   90.00
_cell.angle_gamma   90.00
#
_symmetry.space_group_name_H-M   'P 1'
#
loop_
_entity.id
_entity.type
_entity.pdbx_description
1 polymer ?
#
loop_
_entity_poly.entity_id
_entity_poly.type
_entity_poly.pdbx_seq_one_letter_code
_entity_poly.pdbx_strand_id
1 'polypeptide(L)'
;RRDLLPEENEHPRADDEYYKIEIGALEALPRPIPSRRLRRITFIPTTLKKLLEAEEINDLWSRGQAEEELWASFKREGIPAERQVRMEEGEKAYRIDFALYCRDGRVAVIYEGSDFGDLHLLKESPAIADYELRAAGWTPLRIRVESPEEYLEKALTKIRRLVEKLGGTAS
;
A
#
# COMPACT_ATOMS: atom_id res chain seq x y z
N ARG A 1 18.06 31.46 1.82
CA ARG A 1 16.69 31.71 2.36
C ARG A 1 16.20 33.10 1.98
N ARG A 2 17.04 34.12 2.18
CA ARG A 2 16.81 35.52 1.83
C ARG A 2 16.12 35.73 0.47
N ASP A 3 16.59 35.04 -0.56
CA ASP A 3 16.07 35.19 -1.92
C ASP A 3 14.98 34.17 -2.29
N LEU A 4 14.79 33.13 -1.48
CA LEU A 4 13.86 32.02 -1.77
C LEU A 4 12.56 32.11 -0.98
N LEU A 5 12.61 32.64 0.24
CA LEU A 5 11.49 32.76 1.17
C LEU A 5 11.40 34.24 1.60
N PRO A 6 10.57 35.05 0.91
CA PRO A 6 10.52 36.50 1.11
C PRO A 6 10.22 36.95 2.54
N GLU A 7 9.44 36.15 3.29
CA GLU A 7 9.06 36.41 4.68
C GLU A 7 10.14 36.03 5.72
N GLU A 8 11.25 35.40 5.29
CA GLU A 8 12.34 34.91 6.16
C GLU A 8 13.69 35.57 5.85
N ASN A 9 13.66 36.80 5.35
CA ASN A 9 14.85 37.55 4.93
C ASN A 9 15.84 37.85 6.06
N GLU A 10 15.38 38.02 7.31
CA GLU A 10 16.20 38.25 8.50
C GLU A 10 16.47 36.97 9.33
N HIS A 11 16.11 35.80 8.81
CA HIS A 11 16.33 34.55 9.54
C HIS A 11 17.83 34.35 9.86
N PRO A 12 18.22 33.80 11.03
CA PRO A 12 19.63 33.52 11.38
C PRO A 12 20.40 32.62 10.40
N ARG A 13 19.70 32.05 9.42
CA ARG A 13 20.20 31.15 8.36
C ARG A 13 19.84 31.68 6.97
N ALA A 14 19.59 32.98 6.87
CA ALA A 14 19.14 33.63 5.64
C ALA A 14 20.13 33.41 4.49
N ASP A 15 21.42 33.36 4.83
CA ASP A 15 22.57 33.29 3.91
C ASP A 15 23.15 31.86 3.76
N ASP A 16 22.55 30.85 4.40
CA ASP A 16 22.93 29.45 4.16
C ASP A 16 22.62 29.04 2.71
N GLU A 17 23.27 27.97 2.25
CA GLU A 17 22.95 27.32 0.97
C GLU A 17 21.61 26.56 1.05
N TYR A 18 20.75 26.79 0.06
CA TYR A 18 19.48 26.07 -0.09
C TYR A 18 19.32 25.58 -1.51
N TYR A 19 18.81 24.36 -1.65
CA TYR A 19 18.35 23.84 -2.92
C TYR A 19 16.89 24.25 -3.16
N LYS A 20 16.63 24.88 -4.31
CA LYS A 20 15.27 25.13 -4.80
C LYS A 20 14.92 24.06 -5.82
N ILE A 21 13.86 23.30 -5.56
CA ILE A 21 13.30 22.34 -6.51
C ILE A 21 11.97 22.91 -6.98
N GLU A 22 11.85 23.12 -8.28
CA GLU A 22 10.61 23.55 -8.92
C GLU A 22 10.04 22.38 -9.72
N ILE A 23 8.73 22.18 -9.60
CA ILE A 23 8.00 21.18 -10.37
C ILE A 23 7.31 21.92 -11.52
N GLY A 24 7.46 21.38 -12.73
CA GLY A 24 6.80 21.92 -13.92
C GLY A 24 5.29 21.75 -13.91
N ALA A 25 4.66 22.06 -15.04
CA ALA A 25 3.24 21.81 -15.23
C ALA A 25 2.92 20.31 -15.10
N LEU A 26 1.68 20.00 -14.68
CA LEU A 26 1.21 18.61 -14.66
C LEU A 26 1.08 18.10 -16.10
N GLU A 27 1.69 16.95 -16.37
CA GLU A 27 1.58 16.25 -17.64
C GLU A 27 0.59 15.09 -17.54
N ALA A 28 -0.29 14.98 -18.53
CA ALA A 28 -1.20 13.85 -18.62
C ALA A 28 -0.45 12.60 -19.09
N LEU A 29 -0.69 11.47 -18.44
CA LEU A 29 -0.16 10.19 -18.91
C LEU A 29 -0.79 9.81 -20.26
N PRO A 30 -0.03 9.21 -21.20
CA PRO A 30 -0.58 8.72 -22.47
C PRO A 30 -1.73 7.74 -22.30
N ARG A 31 -1.74 6.99 -21.19
CA ARG A 31 -2.80 6.05 -20.82
C ARG A 31 -3.22 6.31 -19.38
N PRO A 32 -4.53 6.43 -19.10
CA PRO A 32 -5.01 6.57 -17.73
C PRO A 32 -4.77 5.29 -16.94
N ILE A 33 -4.46 5.44 -15.64
CA ILE A 33 -4.32 4.33 -14.71
C ILE A 33 -5.65 4.16 -13.96
N PRO A 34 -6.48 3.15 -14.29
CA PRO A 34 -7.80 3.00 -13.72
C PRO A 34 -7.76 2.57 -12.26
N SER A 35 -8.76 3.03 -11.49
CA SER A 35 -9.09 2.49 -10.18
C SER A 35 -10.19 1.43 -10.35
N ARG A 36 -9.87 0.16 -10.07
CA ARG A 36 -10.87 -0.94 -10.16
C ARG A 36 -11.92 -0.87 -9.05
N ARG A 37 -11.55 -0.30 -7.89
CA ARG A 37 -12.44 -0.04 -6.77
C ARG A 37 -12.24 1.39 -6.27
N LEU A 38 -13.33 2.16 -6.24
CA LEU A 38 -13.32 3.55 -5.79
C LEU A 38 -12.76 3.65 -4.37
N ARG A 39 -11.69 4.43 -4.20
CA ARG A 39 -11.06 4.69 -2.90
C ARG A 39 -10.39 6.06 -2.91
N ARG A 40 -10.36 6.71 -1.74
CA ARG A 40 -9.64 7.96 -1.55
C ARG A 40 -8.15 7.66 -1.39
N ILE A 41 -7.31 8.23 -2.25
CA ILE A 41 -5.86 8.10 -2.19
C ILE A 41 -5.28 9.51 -2.18
N THR A 42 -4.53 9.84 -1.14
CA THR A 42 -3.87 11.16 -1.02
C THR A 42 -2.50 11.16 -1.68
N PHE A 43 -1.75 10.06 -1.54
CA PHE A 43 -0.41 9.92 -2.10
C PHE A 43 -0.04 8.43 -2.20
N ILE A 44 0.66 8.05 -3.27
CA ILE A 44 1.26 6.72 -3.43
C ILE A 44 2.78 6.91 -3.59
N PRO A 45 3.60 6.41 -2.65
CA PRO A 45 5.03 6.30 -2.89
C PRO A 45 5.28 5.29 -4.02
N THR A 46 5.75 5.78 -5.16
CA THR A 46 5.96 4.98 -6.37
C THR A 46 7.23 5.41 -7.10
N THR A 47 7.65 4.60 -8.07
CA THR A 47 8.77 4.90 -8.96
C THR A 47 8.26 5.32 -10.33
N LEU A 48 9.07 6.05 -11.10
CA LEU A 48 8.73 6.41 -12.47
C LEU A 48 8.43 5.16 -13.31
N LYS A 49 9.21 4.09 -13.13
CA LYS A 49 8.99 2.81 -13.80
C LYS A 49 7.59 2.24 -13.52
N LYS A 50 7.21 2.12 -12.24
CA LYS A 50 5.87 1.66 -11.85
C LYS A 50 4.77 2.57 -12.40
N LEU A 51 4.96 3.88 -12.37
CA LEU A 51 3.99 4.84 -12.92
C LEU A 51 3.74 4.61 -14.42
N LEU A 52 4.81 4.39 -15.19
CA LEU A 52 4.71 4.21 -16.64
C LEU A 52 4.25 2.80 -17.05
N GLU A 53 4.48 1.79 -16.22
CA GLU A 53 4.11 0.39 -16.48
C GLU A 53 2.77 -0.03 -15.86
N ALA A 54 2.19 0.77 -14.95
CA ALA A 54 0.99 0.41 -14.21
C ALA A 54 -0.24 0.23 -15.12
N GLU A 55 -0.93 -0.89 -14.94
CA GLU A 55 -2.19 -1.18 -15.64
C GLU A 55 -3.41 -0.76 -14.80
N GLU A 56 -3.22 -0.63 -13.49
CA GLU A 56 -4.21 -0.16 -12.53
C GLU A 56 -3.56 0.49 -11.30
N ILE A 57 -4.36 1.15 -10.46
CA ILE A 57 -3.87 1.85 -9.26
C ILE A 57 -3.10 0.94 -8.31
N ASN A 58 -3.48 -0.33 -8.17
CA ASN A 58 -2.79 -1.23 -7.25
C ASN A 58 -1.34 -1.53 -7.69
N ASP A 59 -1.01 -1.40 -8.99
CA ASP A 59 0.37 -1.60 -9.48
C ASP A 59 1.35 -0.51 -9.01
N LEU A 60 0.82 0.65 -8.60
CA LEU A 60 1.61 1.82 -8.21
C LEU A 60 2.29 1.67 -6.85
N TRP A 61 1.74 0.85 -5.95
CA TRP A 61 2.35 0.67 -4.63
C TRP A 61 3.72 0.01 -4.77
N SER A 62 4.73 0.59 -4.12
CA SER A 62 6.07 0.02 -4.04
C SER A 62 6.36 -0.33 -2.58
N ARG A 63 6.51 -1.63 -2.32
CA ARG A 63 6.82 -2.17 -1.01
C ARG A 63 7.88 -3.25 -1.13
N GLY A 64 8.04 -4.05 -0.09
CA GLY A 64 9.03 -5.09 -0.03
C GLY A 64 8.89 -6.18 -1.08
N GLN A 65 9.99 -6.89 -1.32
CA GLN A 65 10.04 -8.00 -2.27
C GLN A 65 8.91 -9.02 -2.04
N ALA A 66 8.66 -9.39 -0.78
CA ALA A 66 7.63 -10.37 -0.47
C ALA A 66 6.20 -9.88 -0.80
N GLU A 67 5.92 -8.59 -0.63
CA GLU A 67 4.63 -8.00 -1.01
C GLU A 67 4.49 -7.96 -2.54
N GLU A 68 5.55 -7.59 -3.26
CA GLU A 68 5.55 -7.53 -4.72
C GLU A 68 5.37 -8.92 -5.36
N GLU A 69 6.01 -9.96 -4.83
CA GLU A 69 5.87 -11.35 -5.29
C GLU A 69 4.45 -11.89 -5.06
N LEU A 70 3.84 -11.58 -3.91
CA LEU A 70 2.46 -11.94 -3.65
C LEU A 70 1.50 -11.18 -4.57
N TRP A 71 1.73 -9.88 -4.82
CA TRP A 71 0.95 -9.10 -5.77
C TRP A 71 1.03 -9.67 -7.19
N ALA A 72 2.23 -10.01 -7.67
CA ALA A 72 2.43 -10.62 -8.98
C ALA A 72 1.67 -11.95 -9.10
N SER A 73 1.60 -12.72 -8.01
CA SER A 73 0.86 -13.98 -7.97
C SER A 73 -0.65 -13.77 -7.98
N PHE A 74 -1.16 -12.76 -7.25
CA PHE A 74 -2.57 -12.37 -7.36
C PHE A 74 -2.95 -11.96 -8.78
N LYS A 75 -2.14 -11.17 -9.47
CA LYS A 75 -2.38 -10.81 -10.88
C LYS A 75 -2.39 -12.05 -11.77
N ARG A 76 -1.42 -12.95 -11.62
CA ARG A 76 -1.29 -14.17 -12.42
C ARG A 76 -2.48 -15.12 -12.25
N GLU A 77 -3.00 -15.22 -11.03
CA GLU A 77 -4.12 -16.10 -10.68
C GLU A 77 -5.50 -15.43 -10.82
N GLY A 78 -5.56 -14.15 -11.18
CA GLY A 78 -6.81 -13.40 -11.26
C GLY A 78 -7.50 -13.18 -9.90
N ILE A 79 -6.73 -13.15 -8.81
CA ILE A 79 -7.25 -12.89 -7.47
C ILE A 79 -7.44 -11.37 -7.29
N PRO A 80 -8.67 -10.86 -7.08
CA PRO A 80 -8.98 -9.43 -7.05
C PRO A 80 -8.67 -8.82 -5.67
N ALA A 81 -7.39 -8.73 -5.32
CA ALA A 81 -6.92 -8.11 -4.08
C ALA A 81 -6.72 -6.58 -4.23
N GLU A 82 -7.06 -5.82 -3.20
CA GLU A 82 -6.73 -4.38 -3.09
C GLU A 82 -5.49 -4.18 -2.23
N ARG A 83 -4.56 -3.31 -2.66
CA ARG A 83 -3.31 -3.02 -1.95
C ARG A 83 -3.42 -1.83 -1.02
N GLN A 84 -2.79 -1.91 0.16
CA GLN A 84 -2.62 -0.78 1.08
C GLN A 84 -3.97 -0.11 1.43
N VAL A 85 -4.98 -0.93 1.79
CA VAL A 85 -6.32 -0.46 2.16
C VAL A 85 -6.26 0.20 3.52
N ARG A 86 -6.85 1.39 3.61
CA ARG A 86 -6.97 2.13 4.86
C ARG A 86 -8.27 1.73 5.56
N MET A 87 -8.15 1.38 6.83
CA MET A 87 -9.27 1.16 7.74
C MET A 87 -9.26 2.24 8.80
N GLU A 88 -10.39 2.91 9.01
CA GLU A 88 -10.52 3.96 10.03
C GLU A 88 -11.38 3.41 11.16
N GLU A 89 -10.88 3.53 12.40
CA GLU A 89 -11.56 3.10 13.62
C GLU A 89 -11.35 4.19 14.69
N GLY A 90 -12.41 4.95 14.98
CA GLY A 90 -12.31 6.16 15.79
C GLY A 90 -11.31 7.17 15.21
N GLU A 91 -10.35 7.60 16.03
CA GLU A 91 -9.28 8.52 15.61
C GLU A 91 -8.08 7.82 14.96
N LYS A 92 -8.09 6.48 14.89
CA LYS A 92 -6.98 5.69 14.38
C LYS A 92 -7.21 5.30 12.93
N ALA A 93 -6.13 5.36 12.15
CA ALA A 93 -6.10 4.84 10.79
C ALA A 93 -5.08 3.70 10.73
N TYR A 94 -5.58 2.54 10.30
CA TYR A 94 -4.81 1.33 10.12
C TYR A 94 -4.61 1.04 8.64
N ARG A 95 -3.53 0.32 8.33
CA ARG A 95 -3.24 -0.14 6.97
C ARG A 95 -3.32 -1.66 6.90
N ILE A 96 -4.02 -2.14 5.88
CA ILE A 96 -4.10 -3.55 5.49
C ILE A 96 -3.30 -3.69 4.19
N ASP A 97 -2.29 -4.57 4.16
CA ASP A 97 -1.39 -4.69 3.00
C ASP A 97 -2.13 -5.22 1.77
N PHE A 98 -2.91 -6.29 1.94
CA PHE A 98 -3.88 -6.74 0.95
C PHE A 98 -5.25 -7.02 1.55
N ALA A 99 -6.29 -6.55 0.87
CA ALA A 99 -7.68 -6.84 1.19
C ALA A 99 -8.30 -7.70 0.08
N LEU A 100 -8.87 -8.84 0.47
CA LEU A 100 -9.71 -9.65 -0.41
C LEU A 100 -11.16 -9.56 0.06
N TYR A 101 -12.03 -9.10 -0.82
CA TYR A 101 -13.46 -9.00 -0.56
C TYR A 101 -14.13 -10.29 -1.03
N CYS A 102 -14.71 -11.02 -0.09
CA CYS A 102 -15.39 -12.30 -0.34
C CYS A 102 -16.90 -12.12 -0.13
N ARG A 103 -17.69 -13.12 -0.51
CA ARG A 103 -19.16 -13.05 -0.39
C ARG A 103 -19.62 -13.00 1.07
N ASP A 104 -18.99 -13.82 1.92
CA ASP A 104 -19.37 -13.98 3.34
C ASP A 104 -18.40 -13.27 4.29
N GLY A 105 -17.62 -12.31 3.80
CA GLY A 105 -16.71 -11.53 4.62
C GLY A 105 -15.52 -10.95 3.85
N ARG A 106 -14.49 -10.52 4.58
CA ARG A 106 -13.27 -9.96 4.00
C ARG A 106 -12.05 -10.62 4.62
N VAL A 107 -10.99 -10.82 3.83
CA VAL A 107 -9.68 -11.25 4.33
C VAL A 107 -8.74 -10.05 4.36
N ALA A 108 -8.12 -9.81 5.51
CA ALA A 108 -7.06 -8.83 5.68
C ALA A 108 -5.72 -9.56 5.76
N VAL A 109 -4.90 -9.46 4.71
CA VAL A 109 -3.54 -10.00 4.70
C VAL A 109 -2.59 -8.91 5.21
N ILE A 110 -1.79 -9.25 6.21
CA ILE A 110 -0.89 -8.32 6.91
C ILE A 110 0.48 -8.97 7.00
N TYR A 111 1.52 -8.28 6.54
CA TYR A 111 2.90 -8.70 6.75
C TYR A 111 3.34 -8.36 8.18
N GLU A 112 3.88 -9.35 8.87
CA GLU A 112 4.53 -9.17 10.17
C GLU A 112 6.04 -9.04 9.97
N GLY A 113 6.56 -7.85 10.28
CA GLY A 113 7.99 -7.57 10.24
C GLY A 113 8.27 -6.18 9.69
N SER A 114 9.21 -5.49 10.33
CA SER A 114 9.86 -4.31 9.78
C SER A 114 11.09 -4.80 9.03
N ASP A 115 11.04 -4.86 7.71
CA ASP A 115 12.20 -4.63 6.83
C ASP A 115 11.93 -5.22 5.46
N PHE A 116 11.32 -4.42 4.60
CA PHE A 116 11.65 -4.47 3.17
C PHE A 116 11.36 -3.10 2.53
N GLY A 117 12.40 -2.26 2.46
CA GLY A 117 12.58 -1.23 1.41
C GLY A 117 12.12 0.21 1.70
N ASP A 118 13.04 1.01 2.26
CA ASP A 118 13.45 2.40 1.95
C ASP A 118 12.48 3.54 1.57
N LEU A 119 11.16 3.34 1.44
CA LEU A 119 10.19 4.45 1.38
C LEU A 119 9.30 4.52 2.64
N HIS A 120 9.90 4.22 3.80
CA HIS A 120 9.25 4.27 5.11
C HIS A 120 8.93 5.69 5.63
N LEU A 121 8.95 6.71 4.77
CA LEU A 121 8.80 8.12 5.16
C LEU A 121 7.35 8.61 5.35
N LEU A 122 6.34 7.74 5.33
CA LEU A 122 4.95 8.16 5.52
C LEU A 122 4.24 7.33 6.60
N LYS A 123 4.44 7.78 7.84
CA LYS A 123 3.73 7.49 9.09
C LYS A 123 3.65 6.01 9.48
N GLU A 124 4.27 5.73 10.63
CA GLU A 124 3.97 4.62 11.54
C GLU A 124 2.46 4.54 11.79
N SER A 125 1.73 3.85 10.92
CA SER A 125 0.38 3.43 11.26
C SER A 125 0.56 2.36 12.34
N PRO A 126 -0.12 2.48 13.49
CA PRO A 126 0.02 1.48 14.54
C PRO A 126 -0.31 0.10 13.98
N ALA A 127 0.38 -0.94 14.46
CA ALA A 127 0.01 -2.30 14.15
C ALA A 127 -1.45 -2.51 14.58
N ILE A 128 -2.32 -2.83 13.63
CA ILE A 128 -3.73 -3.11 13.90
C ILE A 128 -3.85 -4.41 14.68
N ALA A 129 -4.68 -4.46 15.72
CA ALA A 129 -4.91 -5.69 16.47
C ALA A 129 -5.96 -6.59 15.78
N ASP A 130 -5.81 -7.91 15.94
CA ASP A 130 -6.73 -8.87 15.33
C ASP A 130 -8.18 -8.71 15.77
N TYR A 131 -8.42 -8.30 17.02
CA TYR A 131 -9.78 -8.09 17.51
C TYR A 131 -10.44 -6.88 16.85
N GLU A 132 -9.70 -5.81 16.53
CA GLU A 132 -10.22 -4.64 15.82
C GLU A 132 -10.60 -5.01 14.38
N LEU A 133 -9.75 -5.78 13.70
CA LEU A 133 -10.07 -6.34 12.38
C LEU A 133 -11.34 -7.17 12.41
N ARG A 134 -11.45 -8.09 13.37
CA ARG A 134 -12.62 -8.97 13.49
C ARG A 134 -13.89 -8.19 13.81
N ALA A 135 -13.82 -7.20 14.70
CA ALA A 135 -14.93 -6.31 15.00
C ALA A 135 -15.40 -5.53 13.75
N ALA A 136 -14.45 -5.12 12.91
CA ALA A 136 -14.73 -4.46 11.64
C ALA A 136 -15.12 -5.44 10.50
N GLY A 137 -15.31 -6.74 10.78
CA GLY A 137 -15.75 -7.76 9.83
C GLY A 137 -14.66 -8.30 8.89
N TRP A 138 -13.40 -8.25 9.33
CA TRP A 138 -12.24 -8.82 8.63
C TRP A 138 -11.78 -10.11 9.29
N THR A 139 -11.36 -11.07 8.47
CA THR A 139 -10.61 -12.24 8.89
C THR A 139 -9.12 -11.95 8.71
N PRO A 140 -8.35 -11.73 9.79
CA PRO A 140 -6.92 -11.45 9.68
C PRO A 140 -6.15 -12.71 9.24
N LEU A 141 -5.23 -12.52 8.29
CA LEU A 141 -4.19 -13.46 7.93
C LEU A 141 -2.83 -12.76 8.05
N ARG A 142 -2.09 -13.14 9.09
CA ARG A 142 -0.74 -12.62 9.32
C ARG A 142 0.30 -13.48 8.61
N ILE A 143 1.16 -12.84 7.83
CA ILE A 143 2.24 -13.48 7.09
C ILE A 143 3.57 -13.01 7.68
N ARG A 144 4.32 -13.94 8.27
CA ARG A 144 5.72 -13.73 8.59
C ARG A 144 6.56 -14.34 7.48
N VAL A 145 7.50 -13.56 6.95
CA VAL A 145 8.46 -14.02 5.93
C VAL A 145 9.68 -14.54 6.67
N GLU A 146 9.69 -15.83 6.99
CA GLU A 146 10.82 -16.49 7.67
C GLU A 146 11.85 -17.01 6.66
N SER A 147 11.39 -17.45 5.49
CA SER A 147 12.22 -17.86 4.35
C SER A 147 11.56 -17.44 3.02
N PRO A 148 12.27 -16.74 2.12
CA PRO A 148 11.76 -16.35 0.80
C PRO A 148 11.30 -17.53 -0.07
N GLU A 149 11.89 -18.71 0.10
CA GLU A 149 11.69 -19.85 -0.82
C GLU A 149 10.33 -20.54 -0.63
N GLU A 150 9.78 -20.53 0.59
CA GLU A 150 8.55 -21.27 0.92
C GLU A 150 7.37 -20.38 1.32
N TYR A 151 7.61 -19.10 1.64
CA TYR A 151 6.53 -18.27 2.20
C TYR A 151 5.39 -18.05 1.19
N LEU A 152 5.69 -17.90 -0.10
CA LEU A 152 4.72 -17.53 -1.12
C LEU A 152 3.65 -18.62 -1.31
N GLU A 153 4.07 -19.86 -1.50
CA GLU A 153 3.16 -21.00 -1.64
C GLU A 153 2.33 -21.23 -0.37
N LYS A 154 2.95 -21.11 0.81
CA LYS A 154 2.23 -21.20 2.10
C LYS A 154 1.21 -20.07 2.25
N ALA A 155 1.57 -18.84 1.87
CA ALA A 155 0.70 -17.68 1.92
C ALA A 155 -0.49 -17.86 0.98
N LEU A 156 -0.25 -18.17 -0.30
CA LEU A 156 -1.29 -18.40 -1.30
C LEU A 156 -2.23 -19.53 -0.88
N THR A 157 -1.70 -20.64 -0.37
CA THR A 157 -2.51 -21.75 0.14
C THR A 157 -3.45 -21.31 1.27
N LYS A 158 -2.94 -20.54 2.25
CA LYS A 158 -3.76 -20.00 3.35
C LYS A 158 -4.82 -19.01 2.84
N ILE A 159 -4.45 -18.13 1.90
CA ILE A 159 -5.35 -17.15 1.30
C ILE A 159 -6.49 -17.86 0.57
N ARG A 160 -6.17 -18.81 -0.33
CA ARG A 160 -7.18 -19.58 -1.08
C ARG A 160 -8.15 -20.29 -0.15
N ARG A 161 -7.65 -20.95 0.90
CA ARG A 161 -8.49 -21.63 1.90
C ARG A 161 -9.42 -20.66 2.64
N LEU A 162 -8.95 -19.46 2.97
CA LEU A 162 -9.78 -18.44 3.62
C LEU A 162 -10.83 -17.85 2.67
N VAL A 163 -10.44 -17.56 1.42
CA VAL A 163 -11.35 -17.08 0.39
C VAL A 163 -12.47 -18.09 0.13
N GLU A 164 -12.11 -19.37 -0.02
CA GLU A 164 -13.08 -20.48 -0.20
C GLU A 164 -14.03 -20.58 1.00
N LYS A 165 -13.48 -20.54 2.23
CA LYS A 165 -14.28 -20.55 3.45
C LYS A 165 -15.26 -19.37 3.55
N LEU A 166 -14.95 -18.24 2.92
CA LEU A 166 -15.79 -17.02 2.90
C LEU A 166 -16.62 -16.90 1.61
N GLY A 167 -16.90 -18.00 0.93
CA GLY A 167 -17.84 -18.04 -0.20
C GLY A 167 -17.25 -17.60 -1.55
N GLY A 168 -15.92 -17.48 -1.63
CA GLY A 168 -15.21 -17.00 -2.83
C GLY A 168 -15.15 -15.48 -2.93
N THR A 169 -14.38 -14.98 -3.89
CA THR A 169 -14.25 -13.54 -4.14
C THR A 169 -15.57 -12.94 -4.61
N ALA A 170 -15.92 -11.76 -4.08
CA ALA A 170 -17.05 -10.98 -4.54
C ALA A 170 -16.64 -10.22 -5.81
N SER A 171 -17.44 -10.39 -6.88
CA SER A 171 -17.33 -9.65 -8.15
C SER A 171 -17.73 -8.19 -7.98
#